data_AF-A0A8D7AT94-F1
#
_entry.id   AF-A0A8D7AT94-F1
#
_cell.length_a   1.000
_cell.length_b   1.000
_cell.length_c   1.000
_cell.angle_alpha   90.00
_cell.angle_beta   90.00
_cell.angle_gamma   90.00
#
_symmetry.space_group_name_H-M   'P 1'
#
loop_
_entity.id
_entity.type
_entity.pdbx_description
1 polymer ?
#
loop_
_entity_poly.entity_id
_entity_poly.type
_entity_poly.pdbx_seq_one_letter_code
_entity_poly.pdbx_strand_id
1 'polypeptide(L)'
;MQNVKNPIIIDQNYCPGDRGCPNQSSGVRISGVTYNDIHGSSASEVAVNFDCSASNPCTGIGLQDIKLTYGNTATESSCKHADGTASGFVVPPSCL
;
A
#
# COMPACT_ATOMS: atom_id res chain seq x y z
N MET A 1 5.78 14.50 -1.67
CA MET A 1 5.47 13.99 -3.04
C MET A 1 4.34 14.80 -3.66
N GLN A 2 4.23 14.87 -5.00
CA GLN A 2 3.15 15.60 -5.68
C GLN A 2 2.59 14.79 -6.85
N ASN A 3 1.27 14.60 -6.87
CA ASN A 3 0.52 13.96 -7.94
C ASN A 3 1.09 12.59 -8.38
N VAL A 4 1.47 11.75 -7.42
CA VAL A 4 2.00 10.40 -7.66
C VAL A 4 0.83 9.41 -7.69
N LYS A 5 0.79 8.47 -8.66
CA LYS A 5 -0.39 7.59 -8.84
C LYS A 5 -0.84 6.87 -7.56
N ASN A 6 0.07 6.18 -6.87
CA ASN A 6 -0.17 5.56 -5.56
C ASN A 6 1.11 5.80 -4.72
N PRO A 7 1.13 6.80 -3.82
CA PRO A 7 2.34 7.15 -3.08
C PRO A 7 2.94 6.03 -2.22
N ILE A 8 2.13 5.09 -1.72
CA ILE A 8 2.59 3.95 -0.92
C ILE A 8 2.05 2.67 -1.55
N ILE A 9 2.95 1.76 -1.96
CA ILE A 9 2.57 0.47 -2.55
C ILE A 9 3.40 -0.69 -2.02
N ILE A 10 2.75 -1.85 -1.91
CA ILE A 10 3.38 -3.18 -1.92
C ILE A 10 2.60 -3.99 -2.96
N ASP A 11 3.29 -4.53 -3.96
CA ASP A 11 2.67 -5.33 -5.02
C ASP A 11 3.41 -6.66 -5.12
N GLN A 12 2.84 -7.71 -4.53
CA GLN A 12 3.35 -9.08 -4.65
C GLN A 12 2.73 -9.82 -5.84
N ASN A 13 1.82 -9.20 -6.58
CA ASN A 13 1.23 -9.75 -7.81
C ASN A 13 1.80 -9.09 -9.08
N TYR A 14 2.89 -8.33 -8.94
CA TYR A 14 3.51 -7.61 -10.03
C TYR A 14 3.88 -8.53 -11.19
N CYS A 15 3.29 -8.26 -12.36
CA CYS A 15 3.59 -8.96 -13.59
C CYS A 15 3.92 -7.97 -14.72
N PRO A 16 5.19 -7.90 -15.18
CA PRO A 16 5.60 -6.97 -16.23
C PRO A 16 4.77 -7.13 -17.52
N GLY A 17 3.97 -6.10 -17.84
CA GLY A 17 3.18 -6.05 -19.06
C GLY A 17 2.10 -7.13 -19.16
N ASP A 18 1.72 -7.76 -18.04
CA ASP A 18 0.68 -8.78 -17.92
C ASP A 18 0.89 -10.00 -18.86
N ARG A 19 2.14 -10.29 -19.22
CA ARG A 19 2.50 -11.37 -20.16
C ARG A 19 3.23 -12.49 -19.45
N GLY A 20 2.71 -13.71 -19.58
CA GLY A 20 3.36 -14.90 -19.03
C GLY A 20 3.36 -14.94 -17.51
N CYS A 21 2.43 -14.24 -16.86
CA CYS A 21 2.28 -14.25 -15.41
C CYS A 21 1.94 -15.68 -14.96
N PRO A 22 2.75 -16.30 -14.09
CA PRO A 22 2.38 -17.58 -13.53
C PRO A 22 1.12 -17.39 -12.67
N ASN A 23 0.14 -18.28 -12.78
CA ASN A 23 -1.02 -18.33 -11.88
C ASN A 23 -0.62 -18.93 -10.51
N GLN A 24 0.51 -18.48 -9.98
CA GLN A 24 1.09 -18.95 -8.73
C GLN A 24 1.22 -17.78 -7.79
N SER A 25 1.00 -18.07 -6.51
CA SER A 25 1.18 -17.08 -5.46
C SER A 25 2.66 -16.74 -5.29
N SER A 26 2.98 -15.49 -4.98
CA SER A 26 4.37 -15.06 -4.79
C SER A 26 5.07 -15.87 -3.71
N GLY A 27 6.29 -16.34 -4.00
CA GLY A 27 7.17 -16.99 -3.02
C GLY A 27 7.94 -16.01 -2.12
N VAL A 28 7.78 -14.71 -2.33
CA VAL A 28 8.46 -13.66 -1.55
C VAL A 28 7.67 -13.39 -0.28
N ARG A 29 8.36 -13.32 0.86
CA ARG A 29 7.77 -12.93 2.14
C ARG A 29 8.25 -11.53 2.52
N ILE A 30 7.29 -10.64 2.81
CA ILE A 30 7.56 -9.26 3.23
C ILE A 30 7.09 -9.10 4.69
N SER A 31 7.97 -8.59 5.56
CA SER A 31 7.62 -8.37 6.96
C SER A 31 8.40 -7.23 7.61
N GLY A 32 7.79 -6.56 8.59
CA GLY A 32 8.47 -5.54 9.40
C GLY A 32 8.78 -4.26 8.62
N VAL A 33 7.92 -3.88 7.67
CA VAL A 33 8.07 -2.66 6.86
C VAL A 33 7.47 -1.49 7.60
N THR A 34 8.19 -0.37 7.74
CA THR A 34 7.66 0.84 8.36
C THR A 34 7.65 1.99 7.36
N TYR A 35 6.49 2.62 7.19
CA TYR A 35 6.31 3.89 6.51
C TYR A 35 6.08 4.97 7.56
N ASN A 36 6.94 5.97 7.59
CA ASN A 36 6.93 7.01 8.61
C ASN A 36 7.01 8.41 7.99
N ASP A 37 6.17 9.32 8.47
CA ASP A 37 6.20 10.75 8.14
C ASP A 37 6.09 11.03 6.62
N ILE A 38 5.09 10.40 5.98
CA ILE A 38 4.90 10.49 4.52
C ILE A 38 3.82 11.51 4.19
N HIS A 39 4.21 12.57 3.46
CA HIS A 39 3.31 13.65 3.07
C HIS A 39 3.30 13.89 1.55
N GLY A 40 2.12 14.20 1.00
CA GLY A 40 1.99 14.61 -0.40
C GLY A 40 0.60 14.46 -0.98
N SER A 41 0.54 14.45 -2.33
CA SER A 41 -0.69 14.21 -3.07
C SER A 41 -0.58 12.99 -4.00
N SER A 42 -1.67 12.24 -4.05
CA SER A 42 -1.94 11.15 -4.97
C SER A 42 -2.59 11.67 -6.25
N ALA A 43 -2.32 11.00 -7.38
CA ALA A 43 -3.03 11.20 -8.64
C ALA A 43 -4.20 10.22 -8.82
N SER A 44 -4.40 9.29 -7.88
CA SER A 44 -5.56 8.41 -7.82
C SER A 44 -6.18 8.39 -6.43
N GLU A 45 -7.45 7.99 -6.35
CA GLU A 45 -8.20 7.94 -5.09
C GLU A 45 -7.56 6.98 -4.08
N VAL A 46 -7.08 5.82 -4.54
CA VAL A 46 -6.34 4.87 -3.70
C VAL A 46 -4.91 5.36 -3.54
N ALA A 47 -4.59 6.02 -2.43
CA ALA A 47 -3.24 6.53 -2.19
C ALA A 47 -2.29 5.47 -1.59
N VAL A 48 -2.86 4.52 -0.84
CA VAL A 48 -2.12 3.40 -0.23
C VAL A 48 -2.66 2.10 -0.81
N ASN A 49 -1.80 1.27 -1.41
CA ASN A 49 -2.20 -0.02 -1.98
C ASN A 49 -1.24 -1.15 -1.57
N PHE A 50 -1.71 -2.06 -0.72
CA PHE A 50 -1.00 -3.27 -0.35
C PHE A 50 -1.71 -4.47 -1.00
N ASP A 51 -1.15 -4.96 -2.09
CA ASP A 51 -1.59 -6.16 -2.78
C ASP A 51 -0.61 -7.31 -2.47
N CYS A 52 -0.78 -7.91 -1.29
CA CYS A 52 0.06 -8.99 -0.84
C CYS A 52 -0.48 -10.37 -1.25
N SER A 53 0.41 -11.34 -1.23
CA SER A 53 0.16 -12.72 -1.60
C SER A 53 -0.70 -13.43 -0.56
N ALA A 54 -1.71 -14.18 -1.00
CA ALA A 54 -2.54 -15.00 -0.11
C ALA A 54 -1.75 -16.12 0.60
N SER A 55 -0.73 -16.69 -0.07
CA SER A 55 0.10 -17.75 0.52
C SER A 55 1.23 -17.21 1.39
N ASN A 56 1.70 -16.00 1.10
CA ASN A 56 2.78 -15.32 1.82
C ASN A 56 2.33 -13.89 2.19
N PRO A 57 1.34 -13.75 3.10
CA PRO A 57 0.82 -12.44 3.49
C PRO A 57 1.92 -11.53 4.03
N CYS A 58 1.76 -10.23 3.81
CA CYS A 58 2.64 -9.24 4.41
C CYS A 58 2.27 -9.05 5.89
N THR A 59 3.26 -9.04 6.78
CA THR A 59 3.02 -8.97 8.22
C THR A 59 3.86 -7.92 8.92
N GLY A 60 3.31 -7.23 9.91
CA GLY A 60 4.03 -6.20 10.66
C GLY A 60 4.34 -4.97 9.80
N ILE A 61 3.41 -4.57 8.94
CA ILE A 61 3.48 -3.28 8.26
C ILE A 61 3.14 -2.18 9.29
N GLY A 62 3.96 -1.15 9.40
CA GLY A 62 3.72 0.02 10.24
C GLY A 62 3.41 1.24 9.38
N LEU A 63 2.27 1.89 9.64
CA LEU A 63 1.97 3.23 9.13
C LEU A 63 2.04 4.23 10.28
N GLN A 64 2.91 5.23 10.17
CA GLN A 64 3.04 6.28 11.15
C GLN A 64 3.05 7.66 10.48
N ASP A 65 2.17 8.55 10.93
CA ASP A 65 2.13 9.95 10.51
C ASP A 65 2.08 10.12 8.97
N ILE A 66 1.08 9.49 8.35
CA ILE A 66 0.82 9.50 6.91
C ILE A 66 -0.23 10.57 6.57
N LYS A 67 0.07 11.44 5.61
CA LYS A 67 -0.83 12.47 5.11
C LYS A 67 -0.77 12.57 3.59
N LEU A 68 -1.66 11.85 2.94
CA LEU A 68 -1.82 11.84 1.49
C LEU A 68 -3.19 12.43 1.13
N THR A 69 -3.23 13.25 0.09
CA THR A 69 -4.47 13.88 -0.41
C THR A 69 -4.71 13.53 -1.88
N TYR A 70 -5.95 13.58 -2.34
CA TYR A 70 -6.31 13.40 -3.75
C TYR A 70 -7.25 14.53 -4.14
N GLY A 71 -6.71 15.55 -4.84
CA GLY A 71 -7.45 16.76 -5.16
C GLY A 71 -8.13 17.36 -3.92
N ASN A 72 -9.45 17.56 -4.02
CA ASN A 72 -10.31 18.03 -2.93
C ASN A 72 -11.25 16.91 -2.41
N THR A 73 -10.94 15.65 -2.68
CA THR A 73 -11.77 14.49 -2.31
C THR A 73 -11.06 13.65 -1.26
N ALA A 74 -11.82 12.72 -0.65
CA ALA A 74 -11.24 11.73 0.24
C ALA A 74 -10.24 10.84 -0.52
N THR A 75 -9.22 10.39 0.19
CA THR A 75 -8.27 9.35 -0.26
C THR A 75 -8.60 8.04 0.40
N GLU A 76 -8.26 6.94 -0.26
CA GLU A 76 -8.53 5.59 0.21
C GLU A 76 -7.25 4.74 0.34
N SER A 77 -7.37 3.69 1.17
CA SER A 77 -6.38 2.62 1.30
C SER A 77 -6.99 1.30 0.84
N SER A 78 -6.23 0.50 0.10
CA SER A 78 -6.59 -0.85 -0.32
C SER A 78 -5.58 -1.85 0.25
N CYS A 79 -6.06 -2.88 0.93
CA CYS A 79 -5.24 -3.92 1.55
C CYS A 79 -5.77 -5.32 1.18
N LYS A 80 -4.88 -6.18 0.70
CA LYS A 80 -5.11 -7.61 0.49
C LYS A 80 -3.98 -8.39 1.14
N HIS A 81 -4.33 -9.32 2.04
CA HIS A 81 -3.38 -10.19 2.72
C HIS A 81 -2.24 -9.43 3.42
N ALA A 82 -2.57 -8.28 4.00
CA ALA A 82 -1.64 -7.39 4.69
C ALA A 82 -2.10 -7.21 6.13
N ASP A 83 -1.17 -7.36 7.07
CA ASP A 83 -1.41 -7.23 8.50
C ASP A 83 -0.37 -6.27 9.09
N GLY A 84 -0.82 -5.40 9.99
CA GLY A 84 0.03 -4.34 10.51
C GLY A 84 -0.64 -3.46 11.55
N THR A 85 -0.05 -2.28 11.76
CA THR A 85 -0.57 -1.28 12.69
C THR A 85 -0.46 0.10 12.07
N ALA A 86 -1.40 0.96 12.44
CA ALA A 86 -1.40 2.37 12.11
C ALA A 86 -1.38 3.20 13.40
N SER A 87 -0.56 4.25 13.44
CA SER A 87 -0.40 5.11 14.61
C SER A 87 -0.17 6.56 14.20
N GLY A 88 -0.49 7.49 15.11
CA GLY A 88 -0.42 8.92 14.83
C GLY A 88 -1.50 9.37 13.84
N PHE A 89 -1.18 10.36 13.01
CA PHE A 89 -2.11 10.86 12.00
C PHE A 89 -2.01 10.03 10.73
N VAL A 90 -3.09 9.33 10.33
CA VAL A 90 -3.07 8.47 9.13
C VAL A 90 -4.24 8.80 8.22
N VAL A 91 -3.94 9.50 7.13
CA VAL A 91 -4.85 9.81 6.03
C VAL A 91 -4.18 9.39 4.71
N PRO A 92 -4.79 8.51 3.90
CA PRO A 92 -6.10 7.87 4.06
C PRO A 92 -6.24 6.98 5.31
N PRO A 93 -7.47 6.68 5.79
CA PRO A 93 -7.68 5.72 6.87
C PRO A 93 -7.00 4.38 6.58
N SER A 94 -6.38 3.79 7.60
CA SER A 94 -5.71 2.49 7.46
C SER A 94 -6.70 1.37 7.14
N CYS A 95 -6.26 0.42 6.30
CA CYS A 95 -6.90 -0.88 6.09
C CYS A 95 -6.08 -2.06 6.65
N LEU A 96 -4.96 -1.76 7.32
CA LEU A 96 -4.19 -2.69 8.14
C LEU A 96 -4.87 -2.89 9.49
#